data_AF-A0A351MJJ5-F1
#
_entry.id   AF-A0A351MJJ5-F1
#
_cell.length_a   1.000
_cell.length_b   1.000
_cell.length_c   1.000
_cell.angle_alpha   90.00
_cell.angle_beta   90.00
_cell.angle_gamma   90.00
#
_symmetry.space_group_name_H-M   'P 1'
#
loop_
_entity.id
_entity.type
_entity.pdbx_description
1 polymer ?
#
loop_
_entity_poly.entity_id
_entity_poly.type
_entity_poly.pdbx_seq_one_letter_code
_entity_poly.pdbx_strand_id
1 'polypeptide(L)'
;MLAVALAASATDVPATEALWGAVGGLAVSHDGQTLATSVPATLSPTWQMISPTIDYDALVEGTARRVTLATDPAVTVTAEVAATADGVRAAYTLTPAAPLPVNAVVISWTLPYGVWAGGAWTVDDEAGAIPVERGGASVASGIASEFTL
;
A
#
# COMPACT_ATOMS: atom_id res chain seq x y z
N MET A 1 -0.64 -22.43 7.62
CA MET A 1 -0.01 -22.47 6.28
C MET A 1 -0.87 -23.35 5.40
N LEU A 2 -1.76 -22.75 4.62
CA LEU A 2 -2.63 -23.45 3.68
C LEU A 2 -2.47 -22.73 2.33
N ALA A 3 -1.96 -23.45 1.33
CA ALA A 3 -1.76 -22.96 -0.02
C ALA A 3 -2.81 -23.63 -0.92
N VAL A 4 -3.53 -22.84 -1.70
CA VAL A 4 -4.42 -23.31 -2.76
C VAL A 4 -3.91 -22.69 -4.07
N ALA A 5 -3.65 -23.55 -5.05
CA ALA A 5 -3.11 -23.17 -6.35
C ALA A 5 -4.16 -23.43 -7.45
N LEU A 6 -4.26 -22.49 -8.39
CA LEU A 6 -4.86 -22.71 -9.71
C LEU A 6 -3.85 -22.26 -10.76
N ALA A 7 -3.51 -23.18 -11.66
CA ALA A 7 -2.52 -22.95 -12.71
C ALA A 7 -3.17 -22.31 -13.93
N ALA A 8 -2.57 -21.23 -14.42
CA ALA A 8 -2.63 -20.83 -15.82
C ALA A 8 -1.19 -20.69 -16.33
N SER A 9 -0.90 -21.35 -17.44
CA SER A 9 0.42 -21.40 -18.05
C SER A 9 0.68 -20.22 -18.99
N ALA A 10 1.92 -19.73 -18.91
CA ALA A 10 2.75 -19.15 -19.97
C ALA A 10 2.77 -17.61 -20.15
N THR A 11 3.92 -17.05 -19.72
CA THR A 11 4.77 -16.09 -20.46
C THR A 11 4.11 -14.82 -21.00
N ASP A 12 3.88 -13.87 -20.11
CA ASP A 12 4.35 -12.48 -20.13
C ASP A 12 3.52 -11.77 -19.08
N VAL A 13 4.01 -11.69 -17.85
CA VAL A 13 3.35 -10.86 -16.82
C VAL A 13 3.68 -9.42 -17.20
N PRO A 14 2.71 -8.61 -17.67
CA PRO A 14 2.99 -7.20 -17.94
C PRO A 14 3.54 -6.58 -16.65
N ALA A 15 4.73 -5.97 -16.78
CA ALA A 15 5.56 -5.59 -15.64
C ALA A 15 4.76 -4.68 -14.71
N THR A 16 4.31 -5.24 -13.59
CA THR A 16 3.65 -4.42 -12.59
C THR A 16 4.72 -3.54 -11.97
N GLU A 17 4.61 -2.24 -12.18
CA GLU A 17 5.56 -1.25 -11.71
C GLU A 17 5.07 -0.62 -10.41
N ALA A 18 5.98 -0.48 -9.45
CA ALA A 18 5.71 0.22 -8.20
C ALA A 18 6.76 1.31 -7.97
N LEU A 19 6.31 2.56 -7.92
CA LEU A 19 7.17 3.74 -7.82
C LEU A 19 6.59 4.75 -6.83
N TRP A 20 7.46 5.34 -6.00
CA TRP A 20 7.06 6.48 -5.18
C TRP A 20 6.84 7.70 -6.09
N GLY A 21 5.63 8.26 -6.04
CA GLY A 21 5.27 9.50 -6.71
C GLY A 21 5.72 10.73 -5.91
N ALA A 22 5.57 11.90 -6.52
CA ALA A 22 5.98 13.21 -5.99
C ALA A 22 5.21 13.68 -4.73
N VAL A 23 4.45 12.82 -4.06
CA VAL A 23 3.79 13.11 -2.77
C VAL A 23 4.05 12.00 -1.75
N GLY A 24 5.05 11.15 -2.00
CA GLY A 24 5.36 10.01 -1.14
C GLY A 24 4.32 8.89 -1.18
N GLY A 25 3.47 8.85 -2.20
CA GLY A 25 2.56 7.73 -2.44
C GLY A 25 3.19 6.70 -3.38
N LEU A 26 3.14 5.42 -3.04
CA LEU A 26 3.63 4.33 -3.88
C LEU A 26 2.51 3.94 -4.84
N ALA A 27 2.66 4.35 -6.09
CA ALA A 27 1.76 4.03 -7.18
C ALA A 27 2.07 2.63 -7.69
N VAL A 28 1.05 1.78 -7.73
CA VAL A 28 1.07 0.45 -8.33
C VAL A 28 0.37 0.55 -9.69
N SER A 29 1.09 0.25 -10.76
CA SER A 29 0.60 0.39 -12.13
C SER A 29 0.76 -0.90 -12.93
N HIS A 30 -0.18 -1.12 -13.85
CA HIS A 30 -0.17 -2.23 -14.80
C HIS A 30 -0.51 -1.67 -16.18
N ASP A 31 0.28 -1.99 -17.20
CA ASP A 31 0.10 -1.48 -18.57
C ASP A 31 -0.06 0.04 -18.66
N GLY A 32 0.68 0.78 -17.82
CA GLY A 32 0.62 2.25 -17.75
C GLY A 32 -0.61 2.82 -17.05
N GLN A 33 -1.55 1.98 -16.61
CA GLN A 33 -2.70 2.39 -15.79
C GLN A 33 -2.38 2.21 -14.30
N THR A 34 -2.52 3.29 -13.51
CA THR A 34 -2.42 3.17 -12.05
C THR A 34 -3.62 2.40 -11.51
N LEU A 35 -3.34 1.30 -10.82
CA LEU A 35 -4.34 0.47 -10.17
C LEU A 35 -4.57 0.93 -8.73
N ALA A 36 -3.54 1.34 -8.01
CA ALA A 36 -3.70 1.81 -6.64
C ALA A 36 -2.55 2.73 -6.24
N THR A 37 -2.81 3.63 -5.30
CA THR A 37 -1.77 4.42 -4.64
C THR A 37 -1.83 4.18 -3.15
N SER A 38 -0.73 3.71 -2.57
CA SER A 38 -0.59 3.56 -1.12
C SER A 38 0.18 4.73 -0.51
N VAL A 39 -0.20 5.18 0.67
CA VAL A 39 0.50 6.22 1.42
C VAL A 39 0.71 5.74 2.85
N PRO A 40 1.96 5.49 3.28
CA PRO A 40 2.27 5.20 4.66
C PRO A 40 2.22 6.49 5.50
N ALA A 41 1.68 6.41 6.70
CA ALA A 41 1.60 7.52 7.64
C ALA A 41 1.67 7.03 9.08
N THR A 42 1.94 7.96 10.00
CA THR A 42 1.77 7.75 11.44
C THR A 42 0.73 8.71 11.98
N LEU A 43 0.04 8.30 13.06
CA LEU A 43 -0.78 9.18 13.87
C LEU A 43 -0.04 9.49 15.17
N SER A 44 0.29 10.76 15.38
CA SER A 44 0.93 11.23 16.61
C SER A 44 0.02 11.04 17.83
N PRO A 45 0.54 11.19 19.06
CA PRO A 45 -0.27 11.18 20.28
C PRO A 45 -1.37 12.25 20.30
N THR A 46 -1.21 13.32 19.53
CA THR A 46 -2.20 14.40 19.35
C THR A 46 -3.15 14.14 18.16
N TRP A 47 -3.17 12.93 17.61
CA TRP A 47 -3.98 12.53 16.45
C TRP A 47 -3.67 13.30 15.16
N GLN A 48 -2.47 13.88 15.07
CA GLN A 48 -2.00 14.49 13.83
C GLN A 48 -1.46 13.40 12.91
N MET A 49 -1.98 13.33 11.68
CA MET A 49 -1.43 12.48 10.64
C MET A 49 -0.13 13.08 10.12
N ILE A 50 0.94 12.29 10.14
CA ILE A 50 2.24 12.65 9.59
C ILE A 50 2.51 11.71 8.42
N SER A 51 2.48 12.29 7.23
CA SER A 51 2.65 11.61 5.94
C SER A 51 4.09 11.81 5.42
N PRO A 52 4.50 11.09 4.37
CA PRO A 52 5.87 11.13 3.90
C PRO A 52 6.20 12.48 3.27
N THR A 53 7.43 12.92 3.51
CA THR A 53 8.09 13.94 2.68
C THR A 53 8.96 13.22 1.67
N ILE A 54 8.91 13.64 0.41
CA ILE A 54 9.69 13.02 -0.65
C ILE A 54 11.17 13.08 -0.27
N ASP A 55 11.82 11.94 -0.32
CA ASP A 55 13.27 11.84 -0.34
C ASP A 55 13.68 11.44 -1.76
N TYR A 56 14.12 12.41 -2.55
CA TYR A 56 14.53 12.18 -3.94
C TYR A 56 15.84 11.36 -4.03
N ASP A 57 16.59 11.23 -2.94
CA ASP A 57 17.84 10.46 -2.90
C ASP A 57 17.61 8.99 -2.50
N ALA A 58 16.42 8.64 -1.97
CA ALA A 58 16.07 7.29 -1.50
C ALA A 58 15.72 6.27 -2.60
N LEU A 59 16.03 6.59 -3.86
CA LEU A 59 15.53 5.86 -5.03
C LEU A 59 16.36 4.58 -5.32
N VAL A 60 15.78 3.47 -4.84
CA VAL A 60 15.93 2.09 -5.35
C VAL A 60 17.16 1.31 -4.87
N GLU A 61 16.91 0.27 -4.08
CA GLU A 61 17.83 -0.85 -3.86
C GLU A 61 17.14 -2.14 -4.29
N GLY A 62 17.32 -2.54 -5.56
CA GLY A 62 16.62 -3.69 -6.14
C GLY A 62 15.10 -3.51 -6.21
N THR A 63 14.35 -4.42 -5.58
CA THR A 63 12.87 -4.39 -5.52
C THR A 63 12.33 -3.53 -4.38
N ALA A 64 13.18 -3.10 -3.45
CA ALA A 64 12.78 -2.25 -2.34
C ALA A 64 12.65 -0.78 -2.79
N ARG A 65 11.65 -0.10 -2.24
CA ARG A 65 11.36 1.31 -2.45
C ARG A 65 11.37 1.99 -1.08
N ARG A 66 12.17 3.04 -0.89
CA ARG A 66 12.29 3.75 0.40
C ARG A 66 11.73 5.17 0.34
N VAL A 67 11.12 5.62 1.44
CA VAL A 67 10.70 6.99 1.67
C VAL A 67 10.85 7.33 3.16
N THR A 68 10.92 8.61 3.51
CA THR A 68 11.06 9.06 4.90
C THR A 68 9.81 9.82 5.35
N LEU A 69 9.27 9.47 6.52
CA LEU A 69 8.29 10.29 7.22
C LEU A 69 9.03 11.34 8.04
N ALA A 70 8.76 12.63 7.78
CA ALA A 70 9.28 13.76 8.56
C ALA A 70 8.61 13.88 9.94
N THR A 71 8.79 12.84 10.73
CA THR A 71 8.50 12.75 12.16
C THR A 71 9.74 13.15 12.95
N ASP A 72 9.59 13.40 14.25
CA ASP A 72 10.72 13.58 15.17
C ASP A 72 10.61 12.57 16.32
N PRO A 73 11.44 11.51 16.36
CA PRO A 73 12.49 11.16 15.40
C PRO A 73 11.95 10.70 14.04
N ALA A 74 12.73 10.88 12.97
CA ALA A 74 12.34 10.46 11.60
C ALA A 74 12.10 8.95 11.50
N VAL A 75 11.20 8.56 10.59
CA VAL A 75 10.89 7.15 10.29
C VAL A 75 11.22 6.85 8.84
N THR A 76 12.09 5.87 8.62
CA THR A 76 12.32 5.29 7.29
C THR A 76 11.24 4.27 7.00
N VAL A 77 10.57 4.39 5.86
CA VAL A 77 9.64 3.39 5.36
C VAL A 77 10.28 2.67 4.19
N THR A 78 10.35 1.34 4.28
CA THR A 78 10.74 0.47 3.17
C THR A 78 9.52 -0.30 2.69
N ALA A 79 9.17 -0.16 1.42
CA ALA A 79 8.16 -0.96 0.75
C ALA A 79 8.84 -1.96 -0.19
N GLU A 80 8.62 -3.25 0.04
CA GLU A 80 9.01 -4.31 -0.88
C GLU A 80 7.80 -4.68 -1.73
N VAL A 81 7.94 -4.53 -3.05
CA VAL A 81 6.84 -4.81 -3.98
C VAL A 81 7.23 -5.92 -4.93
N ALA A 82 6.36 -6.91 -5.02
CA ALA A 82 6.50 -8.02 -5.94
C ALA A 82 5.21 -8.22 -6.73
N ALA A 83 5.35 -8.40 -8.04
CA ALA A 83 4.30 -9.00 -8.83
C ALA A 83 4.12 -10.46 -8.38
N THR A 84 2.86 -10.90 -8.33
CA THR A 84 2.44 -12.27 -8.04
C THR A 84 1.62 -12.77 -9.21
N ALA A 85 1.24 -14.05 -9.21
CA ALA A 85 0.36 -14.58 -10.26
C ALA A 85 -0.99 -13.87 -10.31
N ASP A 86 -1.49 -13.41 -9.16
CA ASP A 86 -2.86 -12.91 -8.99
C ASP A 86 -2.93 -11.39 -8.72
N GLY A 87 -1.79 -10.69 -8.79
CA GLY A 87 -1.74 -9.25 -8.52
C GLY A 87 -0.42 -8.80 -7.92
N VAL A 88 -0.49 -7.91 -6.93
CA VAL A 88 0.69 -7.22 -6.37
C VAL A 88 0.71 -7.38 -4.87
N ARG A 89 1.86 -7.82 -4.36
CA ARG A 89 2.12 -7.83 -2.92
C ARG A 89 3.02 -6.68 -2.56
N ALA A 90 2.59 -5.84 -1.62
CA ALA A 90 3.40 -4.78 -1.02
C ALA A 90 3.56 -5.05 0.48
N ALA A 91 4.81 -5.15 0.93
CA ALA A 91 5.15 -5.30 2.34
C ALA A 91 5.87 -4.04 2.84
N TYR A 92 5.39 -3.44 3.93
CA TYR A 92 5.95 -2.21 4.49
C TYR A 92 6.67 -2.49 5.80
N THR A 93 7.87 -1.95 5.92
CA THR A 93 8.63 -1.88 7.18
C THR A 93 8.82 -0.43 7.55
N LEU A 94 8.44 -0.04 8.77
CA LEU A 94 8.64 1.30 9.30
C LEU A 94 9.69 1.24 10.42
N THR A 95 10.79 1.95 10.23
CA THR A 95 11.94 1.94 11.14
C THR A 95 12.18 3.35 11.68
N PRO A 96 11.75 3.65 12.92
CA PRO A 96 12.02 4.94 13.53
C PRO A 96 13.49 5.02 13.99
N ALA A 97 14.12 6.20 13.87
CA ALA A 97 15.53 6.39 14.25
C ALA A 97 15.77 6.32 15.78
N ALA A 98 14.72 6.52 16.58
CA ALA A 98 14.69 6.32 18.03
C ALA A 98 13.23 5.97 18.43
N PRO A 99 12.95 5.55 19.69
CA PRO A 99 11.58 5.28 20.11
C PRO A 99 10.64 6.46 19.82
N LEU A 100 9.63 6.22 18.99
CA LEU A 100 8.65 7.23 18.54
C LEU A 100 7.27 6.90 19.15
N PRO A 101 6.70 7.74 20.02
CA PRO A 101 5.35 7.55 20.49
C PRO A 101 4.35 7.83 19.36
N VAL A 102 3.55 6.84 19.00
CA VAL A 102 2.46 6.96 18.01
C VAL A 102 1.20 6.31 18.55
N ASN A 103 0.04 6.84 18.17
CA ASN A 103 -1.25 6.19 18.42
C ASN A 103 -1.49 5.06 17.40
N ALA A 104 -1.03 5.23 16.17
CA ALA A 104 -1.16 4.23 15.12
C ALA A 104 -0.14 4.43 13.99
N VAL A 105 0.10 3.34 13.26
CA VAL A 105 0.72 3.31 11.93
C VAL A 105 -0.37 2.98 10.93
N VAL A 106 -0.42 3.70 9.81
CA VAL A 106 -1.48 3.57 8.82
C VAL A 106 -0.86 3.43 7.44
N ILE A 107 -1.37 2.49 6.64
CA ILE A 107 -1.15 2.44 5.20
C ILE A 107 -2.49 2.70 4.53
N SER A 108 -2.68 3.90 3.98
CA SER A 108 -3.92 4.24 3.27
C SER A 108 -3.82 3.89 1.80
N TRP A 109 -4.89 3.33 1.23
CA TRP A 109 -4.97 3.00 -0.19
C TRP A 109 -6.01 3.88 -0.88
N THR A 110 -5.60 4.51 -1.98
CA THR A 110 -6.50 5.21 -2.91
C THR A 110 -6.71 4.33 -4.13
N LEU A 111 -7.98 4.00 -4.39
CA LEU A 111 -8.39 3.11 -5.47
C LEU A 111 -9.14 3.92 -6.53
N PRO A 112 -8.65 3.96 -7.78
CA PRO A 112 -9.36 4.60 -8.87
C PRO A 112 -10.70 3.90 -9.12
N TYR A 113 -11.78 4.63 -8.87
CA TYR A 113 -13.14 4.09 -8.94
C TYR A 113 -13.48 3.44 -10.29
N GLY A 114 -13.01 3.99 -11.41
CA GLY A 114 -13.26 3.44 -12.74
C GLY A 114 -12.62 2.06 -12.99
N VAL A 115 -11.74 1.61 -12.09
CA VAL A 115 -11.05 0.32 -12.14
C VAL A 115 -11.70 -0.67 -11.18
N TRP A 116 -12.08 -0.20 -9.98
CA TRP A 116 -12.42 -1.06 -8.85
C TRP A 116 -13.90 -1.10 -8.48
N ALA A 117 -14.75 -0.24 -9.03
CA ALA A 117 -16.18 -0.22 -8.69
C ALA A 117 -16.83 -1.60 -8.92
N GLY A 118 -17.50 -2.13 -7.90
CA GLY A 118 -18.09 -3.48 -7.92
C GLY A 118 -17.10 -4.64 -7.70
N GLY A 119 -15.81 -4.33 -7.51
CA GLY A 119 -14.79 -5.32 -7.13
C GLY A 119 -15.02 -5.89 -5.73
N ALA A 120 -14.23 -6.89 -5.37
CA ALA A 120 -14.22 -7.47 -4.03
C ALA A 120 -13.06 -6.90 -3.22
N TRP A 121 -13.11 -7.07 -1.90
CA TRP A 121 -11.95 -6.85 -1.05
C TRP A 121 -11.94 -7.86 0.08
N THR A 122 -10.75 -8.16 0.59
CA THR A 122 -10.55 -8.91 1.84
C THR A 122 -9.53 -8.22 2.73
N VAL A 123 -9.79 -8.18 4.03
CA VAL A 123 -8.88 -7.69 5.08
C VAL A 123 -8.86 -8.74 6.17
N ASP A 124 -7.76 -9.50 6.30
CA ASP A 124 -7.70 -10.69 7.17
C ASP A 124 -8.94 -11.61 7.00
N ASP A 125 -9.78 -11.74 8.04
CA ASP A 125 -11.01 -12.56 8.03
C ASP A 125 -12.27 -11.79 7.56
N GLU A 126 -12.14 -10.51 7.21
CA GLU A 126 -13.23 -9.69 6.68
C GLU A 126 -13.20 -9.66 5.15
N ALA A 127 -14.38 -9.59 4.54
CA ALA A 127 -14.53 -9.46 3.10
C ALA A 127 -15.75 -8.61 2.75
N GLY A 128 -15.72 -7.99 1.58
CA GLY A 128 -16.83 -7.19 1.09
C GLY A 128 -16.72 -6.84 -0.39
N ALA A 129 -17.60 -5.94 -0.82
CA ALA A 129 -17.61 -5.40 -2.17
C ALA A 129 -17.32 -3.90 -2.16
N ILE A 130 -16.63 -3.42 -3.19
CA ILE A 130 -16.36 -2.01 -3.45
C ILE A 130 -17.64 -1.39 -4.02
N PRO A 131 -18.17 -0.31 -3.44
CA PRO A 131 -19.43 0.28 -3.87
C PRO A 131 -19.46 0.65 -5.36
N VAL A 132 -20.55 0.28 -6.03
CA VAL A 132 -20.78 0.56 -7.46
C VAL A 132 -21.25 1.99 -7.69
N GLU A 133 -21.72 2.71 -6.67
CA GLU A 133 -22.15 4.10 -6.75
C GLU A 133 -21.26 5.01 -5.89
N ARG A 134 -20.91 6.20 -6.41
CA ARG A 134 -20.17 7.19 -5.63
C ARG A 134 -21.01 7.65 -4.43
N GLY A 135 -20.48 7.45 -3.22
CA GLY A 135 -21.14 7.82 -1.97
C GLY A 135 -21.60 6.62 -1.13
N GLY A 136 -21.62 5.41 -1.70
CA GLY A 136 -21.59 4.20 -0.90
C GLY A 136 -20.24 4.14 -0.17
N ALA A 137 -20.25 4.16 1.16
CA ALA A 137 -19.03 4.03 1.96
C ALA A 137 -18.92 2.59 2.46
N SER A 138 -17.78 1.96 2.20
CA SER A 138 -17.35 0.74 2.90
C SER A 138 -16.15 1.11 3.74
N VAL A 139 -16.26 0.95 5.07
CA VAL A 139 -15.17 1.20 6.00
C VAL A 139 -14.92 -0.09 6.75
N ALA A 140 -13.74 -0.68 6.54
CA ALA A 140 -13.17 -1.65 7.45
C ALA A 140 -12.21 -0.90 8.38
N SER A 141 -12.28 -1.17 9.68
CA SER A 141 -11.36 -0.61 10.65
C SER A 141 -10.91 -1.70 11.63
N GLY A 142 -9.61 -1.85 11.79
CA GLY A 142 -9.02 -2.90 12.60
C GLY A 142 -7.50 -2.92 12.47
N ILE A 143 -6.86 -3.74 13.30
CA ILE A 143 -5.46 -4.12 13.06
C ILE A 143 -5.50 -5.13 11.92
N ALA A 144 -4.93 -4.77 10.78
CA ALA A 144 -4.88 -5.62 9.60
C ALA A 144 -3.47 -6.15 9.39
N SER A 145 -3.34 -7.45 9.08
CA SER A 145 -2.06 -8.04 8.68
C SER A 145 -1.93 -8.23 7.18
N GLU A 146 -3.05 -8.43 6.49
CA GLU A 146 -3.12 -8.62 5.03
C GLU A 146 -4.34 -7.91 4.43
N PHE A 147 -4.16 -7.36 3.22
CA PHE A 147 -5.21 -6.70 2.45
C PHE A 147 -5.11 -7.10 0.98
N THR A 148 -6.26 -7.40 0.37
CA THR A 148 -6.35 -7.79 -1.05
C THR A 148 -7.58 -7.15 -1.70
N LEU A 149 -7.43 -6.80 -2.99
CA LEU A 149 -8.42 -6.14 -3.84
C LEU A 149 -8.62 -6.95 -5.12
#